data_AF-A0A699YER0-F1
#
_entry.id   AF-A0A699YER0-F1
#
_cell.length_a   1.000
_cell.length_b   1.000
_cell.length_c   1.000
_cell.angle_alpha   90.00
_cell.angle_beta   90.00
_cell.angle_gamma   90.00
#
_symmetry.space_group_name_H-M   'P 1'
#
loop_
_entity.id
_entity.type
_entity.pdbx_description
1 polymer ?
#
loop_
_entity_poly.entity_id
_entity_poly.type
_entity_poly.pdbx_seq_one_letter_code
_entity_poly.pdbx_strand_id
1 'polypeptide(L)'
;MGGGSPLYSSHLPLSPLQHGAVAVLSSIGALLRHGQLHTMPQRADLVAAVGETTGLYAVKLLHTRMKKDAVGQRILAERPRITDASTSHCWSLPSHTFGGAYAKFMGSRGFHADDRPPDEELAYVLTRMREVHDFWHVLFDCHTNVFGELALKAVEFVQ
;
A
#
# COMPACT_ATOMS: atom_id res chain seq x y z
N MET A 1 -6.88 -28.05 -20.02
CA MET A 1 -8.26 -28.01 -19.48
C MET A 1 -8.24 -27.02 -18.31
N GLY A 2 -8.95 -25.90 -18.27
CA GLY A 2 -9.91 -25.30 -19.19
C GLY A 2 -9.86 -23.77 -19.07
N GLY A 3 -9.96 -23.08 -20.21
CA GLY A 3 -10.09 -21.63 -20.27
C GLY A 3 -11.55 -21.25 -20.13
N GLY A 4 -11.85 -20.32 -19.22
CA GLY A 4 -13.19 -19.77 -19.05
C GLY A 4 -13.62 -18.99 -20.29
N SER A 5 -14.88 -19.16 -20.70
CA SER A 5 -15.47 -18.52 -21.86
C SER A 5 -15.51 -16.98 -21.71
N PRO A 6 -15.28 -16.20 -22.78
CA PRO A 6 -15.32 -14.73 -22.72
C PRO A 6 -16.76 -14.22 -22.53
N LEU A 7 -16.94 -13.21 -21.67
CA LEU A 7 -18.25 -12.64 -21.34
C LEU A 7 -18.85 -11.78 -22.47
N TYR A 8 -18.02 -11.22 -23.38
CA TYR A 8 -18.46 -10.50 -24.61
C TYR A 8 -17.40 -10.56 -25.74
N SER A 9 -17.81 -10.23 -26.96
CA SER A 9 -17.05 -10.39 -28.21
C SER A 9 -15.81 -9.49 -28.40
N SER A 10 -15.60 -8.51 -27.53
CA SER A 10 -14.38 -7.67 -27.49
C SER A 10 -13.41 -8.05 -26.37
N HIS A 11 -13.66 -9.17 -25.67
CA HIS A 11 -12.85 -9.58 -24.53
C HIS A 11 -11.45 -10.04 -24.96
N LEU A 12 -10.47 -9.15 -24.79
CA LEU A 12 -9.05 -9.49 -24.88
C LEU A 12 -8.64 -10.18 -23.57
N PRO A 13 -8.28 -11.48 -23.58
CA PRO A 13 -7.85 -12.16 -22.38
C PRO A 13 -6.49 -11.61 -21.94
N LEU A 14 -6.50 -10.78 -20.90
CA LEU A 14 -5.30 -10.26 -20.28
C LEU A 14 -4.76 -11.27 -19.25
N SER A 15 -3.45 -11.48 -19.23
CA SER A 15 -2.79 -12.22 -18.16
C SER A 15 -3.02 -11.53 -16.80
N PRO A 16 -2.87 -12.24 -15.67
CA PRO A 16 -3.02 -11.63 -14.33
C PRO A 16 -2.13 -10.39 -14.12
N LEU A 17 -0.93 -10.39 -14.73
CA LEU A 17 -0.01 -9.25 -14.72
C LEU A 17 -0.55 -8.05 -15.50
N GLN A 18 -1.17 -8.30 -16.65
CA GLN A 18 -1.77 -7.25 -17.47
C GLN A 18 -3.03 -6.68 -16.82
N HIS A 19 -3.82 -7.50 -16.12
CA HIS A 19 -4.94 -7.00 -15.30
C HIS A 19 -4.46 -6.10 -14.16
N GLY A 20 -3.38 -6.49 -13.46
CA GLY A 20 -2.76 -5.66 -12.42
C GLY A 20 -2.24 -4.33 -12.95
N ALA A 21 -1.54 -4.35 -14.10
CA ALA A 21 -1.05 -3.14 -14.74
C ALA A 21 -2.19 -2.21 -15.19
N VAL A 22 -3.25 -2.76 -15.79
CA VAL A 22 -4.42 -1.97 -16.22
C VAL A 22 -5.16 -1.37 -15.03
N ALA A 23 -5.30 -2.08 -13.91
CA ALA A 23 -5.93 -1.54 -12.70
C ALA A 23 -5.12 -0.38 -12.10
N VAL A 24 -3.79 -0.54 -12.02
CA VAL A 24 -2.88 0.49 -11.51
C VAL A 24 -2.89 1.72 -12.43
N LEU A 25 -2.75 1.52 -13.74
CA LEU A 25 -2.75 2.60 -14.73
C LEU A 25 -4.11 3.30 -14.83
N SER A 26 -5.22 2.59 -14.65
CA SER A 26 -6.57 3.18 -14.67
C SER A 26 -6.85 4.01 -13.42
N SER A 27 -6.35 3.58 -12.26
CA SER A 27 -6.43 4.34 -11.00
C SER A 27 -5.66 5.66 -11.11
N ILE A 28 -4.49 5.61 -11.75
CA ILE A 28 -3.66 6.78 -12.01
C ILE A 28 -4.30 7.71 -13.06
N GLY A 29 -4.88 7.15 -14.13
CA GLY A 29 -5.62 7.91 -15.15
C GLY A 29 -6.83 8.67 -14.57
N ALA A 30 -7.49 8.12 -13.55
CA ALA A 30 -8.57 8.80 -12.84
C ALA A 30 -8.07 9.99 -11.98
N LEU A 31 -6.87 9.87 -11.38
CA LEU A 31 -6.25 10.92 -10.57
C LEU A 31 -5.73 12.09 -11.42
N LEU A 32 -5.17 11.80 -12.60
CA LEU A 32 -4.64 12.83 -13.51
C LEU A 32 -5.74 13.67 -14.20
N ARG A 33 -6.98 13.18 -14.25
CA ARG A 33 -8.09 13.87 -14.93
C ARG A 33 -8.81 14.91 -14.04
N HIS A 34 -8.49 14.99 -12.75
CA HIS A 34 -9.15 15.90 -11.79
C HIS A 34 -8.22 17.02 -11.28
N GLY A 35 -7.73 17.83 -12.22
CA GLY A 35 -6.96 19.06 -11.97
C GLY A 35 -7.77 20.24 -11.42
N GLN A 36 -8.98 20.05 -10.89
CA GLN A 36 -9.70 21.12 -10.21
C GLN A 36 -10.42 20.67 -8.93
N LEU A 37 -10.27 21.56 -7.94
CA LEU A 37 -11.09 21.82 -6.77
C LEU A 37 -10.80 21.00 -5.49
N HIS A 38 -10.12 21.72 -4.59
CA HIS A 38 -10.35 21.87 -3.16
C HIS A 38 -11.28 20.86 -2.47
N THR A 39 -10.74 20.29 -1.39
CA THR A 39 -11.40 19.59 -0.27
C THR A 39 -12.18 18.32 -0.62
N MET A 40 -11.68 17.15 -0.18
CA MET A 40 -12.51 16.09 0.45
C MET A 40 -11.64 14.91 0.96
N PRO A 41 -11.95 14.34 2.15
CA PRO A 41 -11.25 13.18 2.73
C PRO A 41 -11.51 11.85 1.99
N GLN A 42 -12.42 11.86 1.01
CA GLN A 42 -12.86 10.68 0.23
C GLN A 42 -11.83 10.19 -0.81
N ARG A 43 -10.64 10.83 -0.90
CA ARG A 43 -9.57 10.47 -1.84
C ARG A 43 -8.70 9.30 -1.36
N ALA A 44 -8.49 9.16 -0.05
CA ALA A 44 -7.86 7.96 0.49
C ALA A 44 -8.76 6.74 0.27
N ASP A 45 -10.08 6.93 0.35
CA ASP A 45 -11.08 5.87 0.23
C ASP A 45 -11.21 5.32 -1.19
N LEU A 46 -11.00 6.13 -2.24
CA LEU A 46 -11.07 5.66 -3.63
C LEU A 46 -9.79 4.92 -4.08
N VAL A 47 -8.62 5.38 -3.63
CA VAL A 47 -7.36 4.63 -3.80
C VAL A 47 -7.38 3.35 -2.95
N ALA A 48 -7.96 3.42 -1.74
CA ALA A 48 -8.25 2.25 -0.92
C ALA A 48 -9.25 1.31 -1.61
N ALA A 49 -10.33 1.80 -2.22
CA ALA A 49 -11.38 0.96 -2.83
C ALA A 49 -10.93 0.22 -4.11
N VAL A 50 -10.10 0.84 -4.96
CA VAL A 50 -9.48 0.13 -6.10
C VAL A 50 -8.35 -0.79 -5.63
N GLY A 51 -7.64 -0.37 -4.57
CA GLY A 51 -6.77 -1.23 -3.79
C GLY A 51 -7.50 -2.36 -3.07
N GLU A 52 -8.80 -2.27 -2.78
CA GLU A 52 -9.55 -3.29 -2.03
C GLU A 52 -10.14 -4.35 -2.95
N THR A 53 -10.59 -3.99 -4.14
CA THR A 53 -11.10 -4.96 -5.12
C THR A 53 -9.99 -5.85 -5.70
N THR A 54 -8.81 -5.29 -5.96
CA THR A 54 -7.62 -6.07 -6.39
C THR A 54 -6.78 -6.53 -5.20
N GLY A 55 -6.77 -5.78 -4.10
CA GLY A 55 -5.93 -6.05 -2.93
C GLY A 55 -6.56 -6.96 -1.91
N LEU A 56 -7.87 -7.25 -1.90
CA LEU A 56 -8.38 -8.32 -1.03
C LEU A 56 -7.78 -9.68 -1.45
N TYR A 57 -7.63 -9.92 -2.75
CA TYR A 57 -6.94 -11.11 -3.26
C TYR A 57 -5.45 -11.08 -2.91
N ALA A 58 -4.77 -9.95 -3.14
CA ALA A 58 -3.35 -9.81 -2.79
C ALA A 58 -3.09 -9.97 -1.29
N VAL A 59 -3.92 -9.38 -0.44
CA VAL A 59 -3.89 -9.49 1.03
C VAL A 59 -4.13 -10.93 1.46
N LYS A 60 -5.09 -11.66 0.85
CA LYS A 60 -5.30 -13.09 1.14
C LYS A 60 -4.11 -13.96 0.71
N LEU A 61 -3.50 -13.65 -0.43
CA LEU A 61 -2.31 -14.36 -0.91
C LEU A 61 -1.11 -14.10 0.01
N LEU A 62 -0.86 -12.83 0.35
CA LEU A 62 0.18 -12.43 1.29
C LEU A 62 -0.03 -13.08 2.65
N HIS A 63 -1.25 -13.03 3.18
CA HIS A 63 -1.61 -13.69 4.43
C HIS A 63 -1.32 -15.20 4.38
N THR A 64 -1.65 -15.86 3.27
CA THR A 64 -1.34 -17.29 3.07
C THR A 64 0.18 -17.54 3.02
N ARG A 65 0.96 -16.64 2.39
CA ARG A 65 2.42 -16.70 2.38
C ARG A 65 2.99 -16.51 3.79
N MET A 66 2.50 -15.51 4.54
CA MET A 66 2.90 -15.25 5.91
C MET A 66 2.62 -16.45 6.83
N LYS A 67 1.47 -17.13 6.67
CA LYS A 67 1.17 -18.37 7.43
C LYS A 67 2.10 -19.54 7.14
N LYS A 68 2.82 -19.54 6.01
CA LYS A 68 3.77 -20.58 5.63
C LYS A 68 5.21 -20.25 5.97
N ASP A 69 5.48 -19.02 6.43
CA ASP A 69 6.80 -18.52 6.76
C ASP A 69 6.94 -18.30 8.28
N ALA A 70 8.06 -18.67 8.87
CA ALA A 70 8.25 -18.58 10.32
C ALA A 70 8.24 -17.13 10.84
N VAL A 71 8.77 -16.18 10.07
CA VAL A 71 8.73 -14.76 10.42
C VAL A 71 7.32 -14.20 10.20
N GLY A 72 6.67 -14.58 9.09
CA GLY A 72 5.29 -14.23 8.81
C GLY A 72 4.33 -14.68 9.92
N GLN A 73 4.46 -15.92 10.40
CA GLN A 73 3.69 -16.45 11.53
C GLN A 73 3.92 -15.63 12.80
N ARG A 74 5.17 -15.28 13.11
CA ARG A 74 5.49 -14.44 14.27
C ARG A 74 4.85 -13.05 14.15
N ILE A 75 4.89 -12.42 12.98
CA ILE A 75 4.25 -11.12 12.73
C ILE A 75 2.72 -11.22 12.90
N LEU A 76 2.10 -12.28 12.39
CA LEU A 76 0.65 -12.51 12.55
C LEU A 76 0.26 -12.75 14.01
N ALA A 77 1.14 -13.37 14.81
CA ALA A 77 0.91 -13.63 16.23
C ALA A 77 1.13 -12.39 17.11
N GLU A 78 2.28 -11.72 16.96
CA GLU A 78 2.69 -10.57 17.79
C GLU A 78 1.97 -9.28 17.38
N ARG A 79 1.53 -9.20 16.12
CA ARG A 79 0.85 -8.06 15.50
C ARG A 79 1.53 -6.72 15.80
N PRO A 80 2.85 -6.58 15.59
CA PRO A 80 3.54 -5.31 15.84
C PRO A 80 2.91 -4.20 15.00
N ARG A 81 2.78 -3.02 15.62
CA ARG A 81 2.19 -1.81 15.04
C ARG A 81 3.20 -0.67 15.03
N ILE A 82 3.13 0.17 14.01
CA ILE A 82 3.86 1.44 13.96
C ILE A 82 2.88 2.54 14.34
N THR A 83 3.04 3.06 15.55
CA THR A 83 2.21 4.11 16.17
C THR A 83 3.04 5.37 16.43
N ASP A 84 2.38 6.49 16.70
CA ASP A 84 3.07 7.73 17.07
C ASP A 84 3.89 7.51 18.36
N ALA A 85 3.34 6.75 19.31
CA ALA A 85 4.05 6.35 20.53
C ALA A 85 5.32 5.54 20.22
N SER A 86 5.24 4.52 19.35
CA SER A 86 6.39 3.67 19.00
C SER A 86 7.48 4.40 18.23
N THR A 87 7.13 5.49 17.54
CA THR A 87 8.04 6.28 16.70
C THR A 87 8.45 7.61 17.34
N SER A 88 7.96 7.90 18.54
CA SER A 88 8.23 9.14 19.27
C SER A 88 9.74 9.46 19.40
N HIS A 89 10.57 8.45 19.69
CA HIS A 89 12.02 8.62 19.80
C HIS A 89 12.69 9.01 18.47
N CYS A 90 12.11 8.61 17.33
CA CYS A 90 12.66 8.87 16.00
C CYS A 90 12.83 10.36 15.70
N TRP A 91 11.98 11.22 16.27
CA TRP A 91 12.07 12.68 16.13
C TRP A 91 13.35 13.29 16.69
N SER A 92 14.01 12.59 17.62
CA SER A 92 15.27 13.02 18.22
C SER A 92 16.51 12.49 17.49
N LEU A 93 16.33 11.58 16.53
CA LEU A 93 17.43 10.94 15.83
C LEU A 93 17.98 11.82 14.71
N PRO A 94 19.28 11.72 14.38
CA PRO A 94 19.86 12.42 13.23
C PRO A 94 19.16 12.02 11.92
N SER A 95 18.98 13.00 11.02
CA SER A 95 18.24 12.83 9.76
C SER A 95 18.84 11.82 8.77
N HIS A 96 20.11 11.46 8.93
CA HIS A 96 20.78 10.42 8.11
C HIS A 96 20.51 8.99 8.60
N THR A 97 19.89 8.84 9.77
CA THR A 97 19.38 7.53 10.23
C THR A 97 18.02 7.26 9.64
N PHE A 98 17.64 5.99 9.52
CA PHE A 98 16.30 5.63 9.04
C PHE A 98 15.18 6.25 9.89
N GLY A 99 15.30 6.20 11.22
CA GLY A 99 14.31 6.78 12.13
C GLY A 99 14.18 8.29 11.97
N GLY A 100 15.29 9.02 11.91
CA GLY A 100 15.27 10.47 11.69
C GLY A 100 14.72 10.85 10.31
N ALA A 101 15.03 10.08 9.26
CA ALA A 101 14.48 10.27 7.93
C ALA A 101 12.97 9.99 7.88
N TYR A 102 12.50 8.94 8.56
CA TYR A 102 11.09 8.61 8.68
C TYR A 102 10.30 9.70 9.42
N ALA A 103 10.81 10.16 10.56
CA ALA A 103 10.19 11.26 11.31
C ALA A 103 10.07 12.53 10.45
N LYS A 104 11.14 12.89 9.72
CA LYS A 104 11.11 14.01 8.76
C LYS A 104 10.08 13.79 7.65
N PHE A 105 10.00 12.58 7.09
CA PHE A 105 9.02 12.23 6.05
C PHE A 105 7.59 12.45 6.55
N MET A 106 7.25 11.88 7.71
CA MET A 106 5.92 12.01 8.33
C MET A 106 5.57 13.48 8.61
N GLY A 107 6.50 14.22 9.24
CA GLY A 107 6.29 15.63 9.60
C GLY A 107 6.15 16.55 8.40
N SER A 108 6.92 16.33 7.33
CA SER A 108 6.85 17.15 6.12
C SER A 108 5.51 17.07 5.39
N ARG A 109 4.72 16.02 5.64
CA ARG A 109 3.44 15.74 4.99
C ARG A 109 2.24 15.82 5.95
N GLY A 110 2.48 16.05 7.24
CA GLY A 110 1.43 16.08 8.26
C GLY A 110 0.75 14.72 8.45
N PHE A 111 1.50 13.63 8.31
CA PHE A 111 0.99 12.28 8.53
C PHE A 111 1.17 11.86 9.99
N HIS A 112 0.21 11.09 10.50
CA HIS A 112 0.30 10.41 11.79
C HIS A 112 0.37 8.89 11.58
N ALA A 113 1.25 8.22 12.33
CA ALA A 113 1.34 6.76 12.28
C ALA A 113 0.07 6.10 12.85
N ASP A 114 -0.64 6.80 13.73
CA ASP A 114 -1.89 6.34 14.36
C ASP A 114 -3.13 6.43 13.47
N ASP A 115 -3.05 7.01 12.26
CA ASP A 115 -4.19 7.18 11.34
C ASP A 115 -4.78 5.84 10.81
N ARG A 116 -4.34 4.68 11.33
CA ARG A 116 -4.70 3.35 10.83
C ARG A 116 -5.56 2.57 11.84
N PRO A 117 -6.74 2.07 11.43
CA PRO A 117 -7.68 1.40 12.34
C PRO A 117 -7.12 0.07 12.89
N PRO A 118 -7.52 -0.35 14.11
CA PRO A 118 -7.17 -1.65 14.70
C PRO A 118 -8.18 -2.72 14.32
N ASP A 119 -7.78 -3.82 13.66
CA ASP A 119 -8.75 -4.78 13.09
C ASP A 119 -8.32 -6.25 13.02
N GLU A 120 -9.28 -7.11 12.62
CA GLU A 120 -9.21 -8.55 12.30
C GLU A 120 -7.99 -8.96 11.45
N GLU A 121 -7.64 -10.26 11.41
CA GLU A 121 -6.36 -10.76 10.86
C GLU A 121 -6.01 -10.24 9.44
N LEU A 122 -6.96 -10.26 8.50
CA LEU A 122 -6.72 -9.73 7.14
C LEU A 122 -6.61 -8.20 7.11
N ALA A 123 -7.36 -7.52 7.97
CA ALA A 123 -7.28 -6.07 8.09
C ALA A 123 -5.97 -5.65 8.77
N TYR A 124 -5.43 -6.45 9.70
CA TYR A 124 -4.07 -6.30 10.21
C TYR A 124 -3.03 -6.44 9.10
N VAL A 125 -3.15 -7.45 8.22
CA VAL A 125 -2.23 -7.61 7.07
C VAL A 125 -2.29 -6.39 6.16
N LEU A 126 -3.48 -5.87 5.87
CA LEU A 126 -3.66 -4.66 5.08
C LEU A 126 -3.05 -3.42 5.76
N THR A 127 -3.31 -3.24 7.05
CA THR A 127 -2.73 -2.15 7.85
C THR A 127 -1.21 -2.24 7.88
N ARG A 128 -0.66 -3.43 8.11
CA ARG A 128 0.79 -3.66 8.11
C ARG A 128 1.42 -3.36 6.75
N MET A 129 0.74 -3.69 5.66
CA MET A 129 1.18 -3.33 4.32
C MET A 129 1.26 -1.81 4.12
N ARG A 130 0.26 -1.08 4.63
CA ARG A 130 0.27 0.40 4.59
C ARG A 130 1.38 1.00 5.44
N GLU A 131 1.64 0.45 6.63
CA GLU A 131 2.76 0.91 7.49
C GLU A 131 4.13 0.70 6.81
N VAL A 132 4.34 -0.44 6.14
CA VAL A 132 5.60 -0.73 5.46
C VAL A 132 5.73 0.07 4.15
N HIS A 133 4.63 0.40 3.49
CA HIS A 133 4.62 1.30 2.32
C HIS A 133 5.24 2.67 2.64
N ASP A 134 4.91 3.24 3.80
CA ASP A 134 5.49 4.51 4.24
C ASP A 134 7.02 4.39 4.45
N PHE A 135 7.51 3.22 4.86
CA PHE A 135 8.96 2.95 4.91
C PHE A 135 9.61 2.87 3.53
N TRP A 136 8.90 2.34 2.53
CA TRP A 136 9.42 2.30 1.15
C TRP A 136 9.62 3.69 0.56
N HIS A 137 8.73 4.64 0.86
CA HIS A 137 8.95 6.03 0.48
C HIS A 137 10.26 6.58 1.02
N VAL A 138 10.59 6.27 2.27
CA VAL A 138 11.82 6.75 2.92
C VAL A 138 13.05 6.04 2.38
N LEU A 139 13.00 4.72 2.22
CA LEU A 139 14.15 3.92 1.78
C LEU A 139 14.52 4.17 0.32
N PHE A 140 13.53 4.39 -0.55
CA PHE A 140 13.75 4.63 -1.98
C PHE A 140 13.68 6.11 -2.38
N ASP A 141 13.56 7.02 -1.41
CA ASP A 141 13.40 8.46 -1.63
C ASP A 141 12.30 8.77 -2.66
N CYS A 142 11.20 8.02 -2.60
CA CYS A 142 10.10 8.13 -3.54
C CYS A 142 9.11 9.19 -3.06
N HIS A 143 8.79 10.14 -3.92
CA HIS A 143 7.77 11.14 -3.63
C HIS A 143 6.36 10.53 -3.61
N THR A 144 5.46 11.09 -2.79
CA THR A 144 4.03 10.73 -2.74
C THR A 144 3.23 11.40 -3.86
N ASN A 145 3.86 11.57 -5.02
CA ASN A 145 3.21 12.01 -6.24
C ASN A 145 2.92 10.78 -7.12
N VAL A 146 2.08 10.95 -8.14
CA VAL A 146 1.63 9.84 -8.99
C VAL A 146 2.77 8.96 -9.52
N PHE A 147 3.91 9.55 -9.89
CA PHE A 147 5.05 8.81 -10.42
C PHE A 147 5.78 8.00 -9.33
N GLY A 148 6.00 8.59 -8.16
CA GLY A 148 6.64 7.88 -7.05
C GLY A 148 5.76 6.77 -6.47
N GLU A 149 4.45 7.00 -6.39
CA GLU A 149 3.47 5.96 -6.03
C GLU A 149 3.50 4.78 -7.01
N LEU A 150 3.53 5.06 -8.32
CA LEU A 150 3.62 4.02 -9.34
C LEU A 150 4.92 3.21 -9.24
N ALA A 151 6.05 3.91 -9.02
CA ALA A 151 7.35 3.27 -8.86
C ALA A 151 7.36 2.32 -7.65
N LEU A 152 6.82 2.76 -6.50
CA LEU A 152 6.74 1.91 -5.31
C LEU A 152 5.77 0.75 -5.48
N LYS A 153 4.64 0.94 -6.14
CA LYS A 153 3.70 -0.17 -6.43
C LYS A 153 4.33 -1.26 -7.29
N ALA A 154 5.24 -0.90 -8.21
CA ALA A 154 6.00 -1.87 -8.98
C ALA A 154 6.97 -2.67 -8.08
N VAL A 155 7.62 -2.01 -7.11
CA VAL A 155 8.48 -2.68 -6.13
C VAL A 155 7.67 -3.64 -5.25
N GLU A 156 6.53 -3.18 -4.71
CA GLU A 156 5.64 -3.99 -3.88
C GLU A 156 5.08 -5.21 -4.60
N PHE A 157 4.80 -5.08 -5.91
CA PHE A 157 4.24 -6.16 -6.70
C PHE A 157 5.19 -7.37 -6.85
N VAL A 158 6.50 -7.14 -6.76
CA VAL A 158 7.53 -8.19 -6.94
C VAL A 158 7.81 -8.96 -5.63
N GLN A 159 7.44 -8.42 -4.47
CA GLN A 159 7.65 -9.04 -3.16
C GLN A 159 6.65 -10.19 -2.85
#